data_AF-A0A517WWN2-F1
#
_entry.id   AF-A0A517WWN2-F1
#
_cell.length_a   1.000
_cell.length_b   1.000
_cell.length_c   1.000
_cell.angle_alpha   90.00
_cell.angle_beta   90.00
_cell.angle_gamma   90.00
#
_symmetry.space_group_name_H-M   'P 1'
#
loop_
_entity.id
_entity.type
_entity.pdbx_description
1 polymer ?
#
loop_
_entity_poly.entity_id
_entity_poly.type
_entity_poly.pdbx_seq_one_letter_code
_entity_poly.pdbx_strand_id
1 'polypeptide(L)'
;MILTNATVKGNPFTPLNWRWEIAEQLFSEPDLDEIPEHQVTRDALTYLKTGDRLKFPEIHTSHQIFQEDGLRRAELEARILVGQSDSKIAGFCNLTPAVVQVFADLFFCVRDFPGTSDWKLIKTVGKPHFRGYCNHNLRQMWNWFGLTGQSEVLNWVIQSYYDEFKPDDEPTLSVYLRPTSSVDLGLQALIAELAAPIFHRNNRWEEEFMFYTLSIKLLATQEEKDRALQQYKKDRVKYVYQSLTGQIKSQPPRRKVDKTASGSPERLIKKIQKKLRSLELSAS
;
A
#
# COMPACT_ATOMS: atom_id res chain seq x y z
N MET A 1 2.72 4.02 32.13
CA MET A 1 2.76 2.55 32.18
C MET A 1 3.68 2.10 31.06
N ILE A 2 4.86 1.56 31.39
CA ILE A 2 5.80 1.11 30.36
C ILE A 2 5.28 -0.19 29.74
N LEU A 3 5.33 -0.25 28.41
CA LEU A 3 4.90 -1.41 27.63
C LEU A 3 5.93 -2.54 27.77
N THR A 4 5.54 -3.65 28.38
CA THR A 4 6.29 -4.92 28.39
C THR A 4 5.77 -5.87 27.32
N ASN A 5 6.53 -6.91 26.96
CA ASN A 5 6.07 -7.93 26.00
C ASN A 5 4.70 -8.54 26.37
N ALA A 6 4.45 -8.75 27.66
CA ALA A 6 3.19 -9.31 28.15
C ALA A 6 2.02 -8.34 27.93
N THR A 7 2.23 -7.04 28.19
CA THR A 7 1.20 -6.01 27.98
C THR A 7 0.95 -5.72 26.49
N VAL A 8 1.99 -5.85 25.67
CA VAL A 8 1.95 -5.58 24.22
C VAL A 8 1.11 -6.61 23.47
N LYS A 9 1.30 -7.91 23.74
CA LYS A 9 0.62 -8.99 23.00
C LYS A 9 -0.90 -8.97 23.12
N GLY A 10 -1.45 -8.38 24.19
CA GLY A 10 -2.89 -8.25 24.41
C GLY A 10 -3.49 -6.89 24.00
N ASN A 11 -2.66 -5.91 23.62
CA ASN A 11 -3.11 -4.54 23.40
C ASN A 11 -3.21 -4.21 21.89
N PRO A 12 -4.43 -4.07 21.33
CA PRO A 12 -4.60 -3.76 19.90
C PRO A 12 -4.13 -2.35 19.54
N PHE A 13 -3.89 -1.49 20.53
CA PHE A 13 -3.42 -0.13 20.31
C PHE A 13 -1.90 -0.02 20.26
N THR A 14 -1.15 -1.08 20.58
CA THR A 14 0.32 -1.04 20.54
C THR A 14 0.83 -0.55 19.18
N PRO A 15 1.72 0.46 19.15
CA PRO A 15 2.31 0.96 17.91
C PRO A 15 3.37 -0.01 17.35
N LEU A 16 3.69 0.14 16.06
CA LEU A 16 4.68 -0.69 15.37
C LEU A 16 6.10 -0.48 15.89
N ASN A 17 6.38 0.71 16.42
CA ASN A 17 7.68 1.18 16.90
C ASN A 17 7.71 1.31 18.43
N TRP A 18 6.89 0.53 19.15
CA TRP A 18 6.71 0.68 20.60
C TRP A 18 8.03 0.57 21.39
N ARG A 19 9.00 -0.22 20.91
CA ARG A 19 10.34 -0.32 21.55
C ARG A 19 11.12 0.98 21.40
N TRP A 20 11.03 1.64 20.25
CA TRP A 20 11.61 2.96 20.04
C TRP A 20 10.92 4.02 20.91
N GLU A 21 9.58 4.02 20.97
CA GLU A 21 8.81 4.96 21.80
C GLU A 21 9.18 4.85 23.29
N ILE A 22 9.41 3.64 23.82
CA ILE A 22 9.92 3.46 25.19
C ILE A 22 11.29 4.11 25.36
N ALA A 23 12.20 3.89 24.41
CA ALA A 23 13.54 4.47 24.47
C ALA A 23 13.48 6.01 24.45
N GLU A 24 12.60 6.60 23.63
CA GLU A 24 12.36 8.05 23.59
C GLU A 24 11.74 8.58 24.88
N GLN A 25 10.79 7.85 25.47
CA GLN A 25 10.17 8.23 26.73
C GLN A 25 11.21 8.27 27.87
N LEU A 26 11.99 7.20 28.03
CA LEU A 26 13.03 7.13 29.07
C LEU A 26 14.19 8.11 28.83
N PHE A 27 14.43 8.50 27.58
CA PHE A 27 15.36 9.58 27.26
C PHE A 27 14.82 10.94 27.71
N SER A 28 13.51 11.17 27.54
CA SER A 28 12.83 12.43 27.88
C SER A 28 12.53 12.57 29.38
N GLU A 29 12.33 11.45 30.08
CA GLU A 29 11.95 11.36 31.49
C GLU A 29 13.00 10.55 32.28
N PRO A 30 14.20 11.11 32.54
CA PRO A 30 15.31 10.37 33.14
C PRO A 30 15.08 9.94 34.61
N ASP A 31 14.09 10.54 35.28
CA ASP A 31 13.70 10.19 36.66
C ASP A 31 12.92 8.86 36.74
N LEU A 32 12.50 8.30 35.59
CA LEU A 32 11.99 6.94 35.52
C LEU A 32 13.17 5.97 35.68
N ASP A 33 13.38 5.46 36.90
CA ASP A 33 14.36 4.41 37.21
C ASP A 33 13.87 3.03 36.70
N GLU A 34 13.56 2.97 35.40
CA GLU A 34 13.09 1.76 34.72
C GLU A 34 14.13 1.32 33.68
N ILE A 35 14.50 0.04 33.75
CA ILE A 35 15.44 -0.58 32.82
C ILE A 35 14.63 -1.32 31.76
N PRO A 36 14.75 -0.97 30.46
CA PRO A 36 14.04 -1.70 29.42
C PRO A 36 14.41 -3.20 29.40
N GLU A 37 13.40 -4.05 29.25
CA GLU A 37 13.56 -5.51 29.20
C GLU A 37 14.47 -5.95 28.03
N HIS A 38 14.33 -5.28 26.88
CA HIS A 38 14.99 -5.68 25.63
C HIS A 38 16.36 -5.03 25.48
N GLN A 39 17.37 -5.83 25.09
CA GLN A 39 18.71 -5.32 24.80
C GLN A 39 18.66 -4.24 23.72
N VAL A 40 17.93 -4.47 22.63
CA VAL A 40 17.81 -3.50 21.53
C VAL A 40 17.20 -2.17 21.98
N THR A 41 16.26 -2.17 22.93
CA THR A 41 15.69 -0.95 23.52
C THR A 41 16.70 -0.23 24.42
N ARG A 42 17.50 -0.97 25.20
CA ARG A 42 18.59 -0.38 26.01
C ARG A 42 19.67 0.23 25.13
N ASP A 43 20.00 -0.42 24.02
CA ASP A 43 20.96 0.09 23.04
C ASP A 43 20.40 1.35 22.37
N ALA A 44 19.11 1.36 22.00
CA ALA A 44 18.44 2.55 21.47
C ALA A 44 18.45 3.73 22.46
N LEU A 45 18.14 3.48 23.74
CA LEU A 45 18.23 4.51 24.79
C LEU A 45 19.66 5.04 24.95
N THR A 46 20.65 4.16 24.90
CA THR A 46 22.07 4.56 24.96
C THR A 46 22.44 5.40 23.74
N TYR A 47 22.02 4.98 22.54
CA TYR A 47 22.21 5.73 21.30
C TYR A 47 21.57 7.12 21.37
N LEU A 48 20.35 7.24 21.91
CA LEU A 48 19.69 8.54 22.11
C LEU A 48 20.47 9.43 23.09
N LYS A 49 20.99 8.86 24.18
CA LYS A 49 21.78 9.60 25.19
C LYS A 49 23.13 10.07 24.67
N THR A 50 23.82 9.27 23.87
CA THR A 50 25.20 9.57 23.46
C THR A 50 25.32 10.15 22.04
N GLY A 51 24.35 9.88 21.17
CA GLY A 51 24.44 10.20 19.74
C GLY A 51 25.54 9.43 19.00
N ASP A 52 26.09 8.37 19.59
CA ASP A 52 27.26 7.66 19.07
C ASP A 52 26.90 6.73 17.90
N ARG A 53 26.98 7.29 16.68
CA ARG A 53 26.68 6.58 15.43
C ARG A 53 27.71 5.52 15.08
N LEU A 54 28.94 5.64 15.58
CA LEU A 54 30.02 4.67 15.30
C LEU A 54 29.84 3.42 16.16
N LYS A 55 29.37 3.58 17.39
CA LYS A 55 29.05 2.48 18.29
C LYS A 55 27.74 1.76 17.94
N PHE A 56 26.77 2.49 17.38
CA PHE A 56 25.45 1.94 17.02
C PHE A 56 25.07 2.19 15.54
N PRO A 57 25.87 1.70 14.57
CA PRO A 57 25.67 2.01 13.16
C PRO A 57 24.35 1.43 12.61
N GLU A 58 23.91 0.27 13.11
CA GLU A 58 22.65 -0.36 12.68
C GLU A 58 21.42 0.41 13.17
N ILE A 59 21.45 0.90 14.42
CA ILE A 59 20.38 1.73 14.97
C ILE A 59 20.32 3.06 14.21
N HIS A 60 21.48 3.68 13.96
CA HIS A 60 21.55 4.91 13.19
C HIS A 60 20.95 4.75 11.79
N THR A 61 21.36 3.72 11.06
CA THR A 61 20.86 3.44 9.70
C THR A 61 19.36 3.13 9.70
N SER A 62 18.89 2.30 10.64
CA SER A 62 17.47 1.96 10.78
C SER A 62 16.62 3.18 11.09
N HIS A 63 17.11 4.06 11.98
CA HIS A 63 16.47 5.32 12.32
C HIS A 63 16.39 6.25 11.11
N GLN A 64 17.46 6.36 10.29
CA GLN A 64 17.42 7.14 9.05
C GLN A 64 16.35 6.63 8.08
N ILE A 65 16.27 5.32 7.85
CA ILE A 65 15.24 4.71 6.99
C ILE A 65 13.84 5.02 7.53
N PHE A 66 13.66 4.96 8.85
CA PHE A 66 12.39 5.28 9.50
C PHE A 66 11.99 6.75 9.30
N GLN A 67 12.94 7.69 9.46
CA GLN A 67 12.72 9.13 9.34
C GLN A 67 12.53 9.59 7.89
N GLU A 68 13.24 8.98 6.93
CA GLU A 68 13.10 9.29 5.49
C GLU A 68 11.67 9.01 4.98
N ASP A 69 10.98 8.03 5.54
CA ASP A 69 9.63 7.57 5.15
C ASP A 69 9.42 7.33 3.64
N GLY A 70 10.51 7.03 2.92
CA GLY A 70 10.52 6.85 1.46
C GLY A 70 10.40 5.39 0.98
N LEU A 71 10.76 5.16 -0.29
CA LEU A 71 10.68 3.83 -0.94
C LEU A 71 11.44 2.74 -0.18
N ARG A 72 12.63 3.06 0.34
CA ARG A 72 13.46 2.11 1.10
C ARG A 72 12.70 1.55 2.29
N ARG A 73 11.98 2.40 3.02
CA ARG A 73 11.13 1.99 4.14
C ARG A 73 9.96 1.15 3.67
N ALA A 74 9.28 1.59 2.60
CA ALA A 74 8.12 0.89 2.05
C ALA A 74 8.45 -0.55 1.64
N GLU A 75 9.57 -0.75 0.95
CA GLU A 75 10.04 -2.08 0.54
C GLU A 75 10.44 -2.92 1.77
N LEU A 76 11.23 -2.35 2.68
CA LEU A 76 11.70 -3.03 3.88
C LEU A 76 10.53 -3.56 4.73
N GLU A 77 9.54 -2.72 5.01
CA GLU A 77 8.34 -3.10 5.79
C GLU A 77 7.55 -4.23 5.10
N ALA A 78 7.30 -4.12 3.79
CA ALA A 78 6.54 -5.11 3.05
C ALA A 78 7.24 -6.47 3.02
N ARG A 79 8.57 -6.48 2.89
CA ARG A 79 9.38 -7.71 2.89
C ARG A 79 9.47 -8.34 4.28
N ILE A 80 9.53 -7.54 5.35
CA ILE A 80 9.43 -8.05 6.73
C ILE A 80 8.05 -8.69 6.94
N LEU A 81 6.97 -8.07 6.45
CA LEU A 81 5.61 -8.57 6.58
C LEU A 81 5.38 -9.92 5.91
N VAL A 82 5.93 -10.12 4.71
CA VAL A 82 5.79 -11.39 3.98
C VAL A 82 6.64 -12.52 4.58
N GLY A 83 7.43 -12.23 5.61
CA GLY A 83 8.22 -13.22 6.34
C GLY A 83 9.49 -13.67 5.61
N GLN A 84 10.06 -12.81 4.74
CA GLN A 84 11.40 -13.07 4.19
C GLN A 84 12.45 -13.04 5.33
N SER A 85 13.52 -13.84 5.18
CA SER A 85 14.63 -13.83 6.13
C SER A 85 15.47 -12.56 6.00
N ASP A 86 16.12 -12.15 7.09
CA ASP A 86 16.92 -10.91 7.10
C ASP A 86 17.98 -10.87 6.01
N SER A 87 18.65 -12.00 5.74
CA SER A 87 19.65 -12.09 4.66
C SER A 87 19.05 -11.89 3.27
N LYS A 88 17.83 -12.36 3.02
CA LYS A 88 17.16 -12.13 1.73
C LYS A 88 16.76 -10.67 1.60
N ILE A 89 16.15 -10.11 2.64
CA ILE A 89 15.73 -8.71 2.66
C ILE A 89 16.93 -7.78 2.46
N ALA A 90 18.02 -8.04 3.18
CA ALA A 90 19.29 -7.33 3.06
C ALA A 90 19.80 -7.28 1.60
N GLY A 91 19.74 -8.41 0.89
CA GLY A 91 20.12 -8.48 -0.53
C GLY A 91 19.24 -7.61 -1.43
N PHE A 92 17.92 -7.59 -1.22
CA PHE A 92 17.02 -6.75 -2.02
C PHE A 92 17.15 -5.26 -1.71
N CYS A 93 17.26 -4.91 -0.42
CA CYS A 93 17.28 -3.51 0.02
C CYS A 93 18.68 -2.88 0.02
N ASN A 94 19.73 -3.64 -0.38
CA ASN A 94 21.13 -3.24 -0.26
C ASN A 94 21.51 -2.80 1.17
N LEU A 95 21.15 -3.62 2.16
CA LEU A 95 21.41 -3.41 3.58
C LEU A 95 22.20 -4.60 4.15
N THR A 96 22.60 -4.51 5.43
CA THR A 96 23.10 -5.67 6.17
C THR A 96 21.93 -6.39 6.87
N PRO A 97 22.02 -7.71 7.12
CA PRO A 97 21.00 -8.43 7.90
C PRO A 97 20.78 -7.82 9.29
N ALA A 98 21.85 -7.27 9.91
CA ALA A 98 21.78 -6.63 11.22
C ALA A 98 20.91 -5.35 11.19
N VAL A 99 21.02 -4.52 10.14
CA VAL A 99 20.13 -3.36 9.95
C VAL A 99 18.68 -3.80 9.80
N VAL A 100 18.41 -4.87 9.03
CA VAL A 100 17.04 -5.39 8.85
C VAL A 100 16.47 -5.84 10.19
N GLN A 101 17.24 -6.59 10.98
CA GLN A 101 16.82 -7.08 12.29
C GLN A 101 16.55 -5.91 13.25
N VAL A 102 17.46 -4.94 13.35
CA VAL A 102 17.27 -3.75 14.21
C VAL A 102 16.06 -2.93 13.78
N PHE A 103 15.84 -2.76 12.47
CA PHE A 103 14.66 -2.07 11.97
C PHE A 103 13.37 -2.80 12.35
N ALA A 104 13.32 -4.12 12.15
CA ALA A 104 12.18 -4.95 12.53
C ALA A 104 11.92 -4.92 14.05
N ASP A 105 12.96 -4.88 14.87
CA ASP A 105 12.80 -4.93 16.32
C ASP A 105 12.46 -3.58 16.96
N LEU A 106 12.94 -2.46 16.41
CA LEU A 106 12.73 -1.12 16.99
C LEU A 106 11.59 -0.36 16.35
N PHE A 107 11.48 -0.43 15.02
CA PHE A 107 10.63 0.48 14.25
C PHE A 107 9.43 -0.22 13.61
N PHE A 108 9.46 -1.55 13.51
CA PHE A 108 8.45 -2.33 12.82
C PHE A 108 8.23 -3.72 13.44
N CYS A 109 7.86 -3.74 14.73
CA CYS A 109 7.72 -4.89 15.64
C CYS A 109 6.63 -5.91 15.26
N VAL A 110 6.38 -6.15 13.97
CA VAL A 110 5.33 -7.05 13.47
C VAL A 110 5.63 -8.53 13.73
N ARG A 111 6.91 -8.88 13.96
CA ARG A 111 7.35 -10.26 14.24
C ARG A 111 6.88 -10.76 15.60
N ASP A 112 6.65 -9.85 16.55
CA ASP A 112 6.17 -10.17 17.90
C ASP A 112 4.72 -10.69 17.93
N PHE A 113 3.98 -10.47 16.83
CA PHE A 113 2.58 -10.81 16.68
C PHE A 113 2.42 -11.93 15.65
N PRO A 114 2.44 -13.21 16.05
CA PRO A 114 2.30 -14.32 15.11
C PRO A 114 0.90 -14.34 14.45
N GLY A 115 0.84 -14.85 13.22
CA GLY A 115 -0.38 -14.96 12.42
C GLY A 115 -0.76 -13.69 11.64
N THR A 116 -1.80 -13.82 10.82
CA THR A 116 -2.48 -12.72 10.12
C THR A 116 -3.53 -12.11 11.06
N SER A 117 -3.08 -11.38 12.07
CA SER A 117 -3.99 -10.71 13.01
C SER A 117 -4.53 -9.41 12.42
N ASP A 118 -5.78 -9.07 12.73
CA ASP A 118 -6.39 -7.76 12.40
C ASP A 118 -5.51 -6.60 12.83
N TRP A 119 -4.71 -6.79 13.90
CA TRP A 119 -3.71 -5.82 14.34
C TRP A 119 -2.69 -5.48 13.24
N LYS A 120 -2.10 -6.47 12.55
CA LYS A 120 -1.14 -6.20 11.46
C LYS A 120 -1.83 -5.41 10.34
N LEU A 121 -3.01 -5.85 9.92
CA LEU A 121 -3.79 -5.16 8.88
C LEU A 121 -4.04 -3.70 9.26
N ILE A 122 -4.52 -3.45 10.48
CA ILE A 122 -4.84 -2.11 10.97
C ILE A 122 -3.58 -1.24 11.10
N LYS A 123 -2.46 -1.81 11.54
CA LYS A 123 -1.26 -1.04 11.85
C LYS A 123 -0.35 -0.81 10.64
N THR A 124 -0.23 -1.76 9.73
CA THR A 124 0.70 -1.66 8.59
C THR A 124 0.04 -1.21 7.30
N VAL A 125 -1.23 -1.57 7.09
CA VAL A 125 -2.01 -1.16 5.90
C VAL A 125 -2.92 0.01 6.23
N GLY A 126 -3.63 -0.05 7.36
CA GLY A 126 -4.43 1.03 7.89
C GLY A 126 -5.72 1.33 7.11
N LYS A 127 -6.19 2.58 7.22
CA LYS A 127 -7.46 3.05 6.65
C LYS A 127 -7.62 2.83 5.13
N PRO A 128 -6.56 2.94 4.30
CA PRO A 128 -6.68 2.70 2.85
C PRO A 128 -7.31 1.35 2.49
N HIS A 129 -7.06 0.29 3.26
CA HIS A 129 -7.68 -1.03 3.04
C HIS A 129 -9.21 -0.97 3.02
N PHE A 130 -9.81 -0.08 3.83
CA PHE A 130 -11.25 0.06 3.96
C PHE A 130 -11.84 1.19 3.11
N ARG A 131 -11.03 2.01 2.45
CA ARG A 131 -11.51 3.22 1.76
C ARG A 131 -11.05 3.33 0.31
N GLY A 132 -10.15 2.46 -0.12
CA GLY A 132 -9.39 2.61 -1.36
C GLY A 132 -8.06 3.32 -1.10
N TYR A 133 -7.03 2.94 -1.84
CA TYR A 133 -5.72 3.58 -1.76
C TYR A 133 -5.65 4.90 -2.55
N CYS A 134 -5.14 5.95 -1.92
CA CYS A 134 -4.81 7.22 -2.57
C CYS A 134 -3.40 7.18 -3.16
N ASN A 135 -3.03 8.20 -3.94
CA ASN A 135 -1.80 8.17 -4.73
C ASN A 135 -0.53 8.05 -3.87
N HIS A 136 -0.52 8.67 -2.69
CA HIS A 136 0.58 8.61 -1.72
C HIS A 136 0.59 7.33 -0.85
N ASN A 137 -0.33 6.37 -1.06
CA ASN A 137 -0.43 5.17 -0.23
C ASN A 137 0.35 3.96 -0.80
N LEU A 138 1.47 4.21 -1.50
CA LEU A 138 2.31 3.15 -2.06
C LEU A 138 2.80 2.17 -0.98
N ARG A 139 3.34 2.70 0.13
CA ARG A 139 3.79 1.89 1.26
C ARG A 139 2.69 0.98 1.80
N GLN A 140 1.49 1.54 2.04
CA GLN A 140 0.39 0.74 2.58
C GLN A 140 -0.07 -0.34 1.59
N MET A 141 -0.05 -0.06 0.28
CA MET A 141 -0.36 -1.07 -0.73
C MET A 141 0.69 -2.19 -0.75
N TRP A 142 1.97 -1.87 -0.68
CA TRP A 142 3.02 -2.88 -0.59
C TRP A 142 2.92 -3.69 0.71
N ASN A 143 2.62 -3.05 1.83
CA ASN A 143 2.35 -3.75 3.09
C ASN A 143 1.14 -4.69 2.99
N TRP A 144 0.12 -4.34 2.20
CA TRP A 144 -1.01 -5.26 1.94
C TRP A 144 -0.56 -6.49 1.16
N PHE A 145 0.22 -6.32 0.08
CA PHE A 145 0.81 -7.47 -0.63
C PHE A 145 1.73 -8.30 0.27
N GLY A 146 2.50 -7.65 1.15
CA GLY A 146 3.35 -8.35 2.12
C GLY A 146 2.53 -9.15 3.14
N LEU A 147 1.36 -8.64 3.55
CA LEU A 147 0.50 -9.30 4.53
C LEU A 147 -0.34 -10.44 3.93
N THR A 148 -0.83 -10.30 2.70
CA THR A 148 -1.78 -11.24 2.09
C THR A 148 -1.19 -12.12 1.00
N GLY A 149 -0.02 -11.74 0.47
CA GLY A 149 0.60 -12.38 -0.68
C GLY A 149 1.67 -13.40 -0.33
N GLN A 150 2.23 -14.01 -1.37
CA GLN A 150 3.47 -14.79 -1.30
C GLN A 150 4.65 -13.91 -1.69
N SER A 151 5.85 -14.32 -1.28
CA SER A 151 7.07 -13.54 -1.48
C SER A 151 7.37 -13.27 -2.96
N GLU A 152 6.99 -14.18 -3.83
CA GLU A 152 7.12 -14.15 -5.29
C GLU A 152 6.23 -13.07 -5.90
N VAL A 153 4.98 -12.97 -5.41
CA VAL A 153 4.04 -11.93 -5.83
C VAL A 153 4.55 -10.56 -5.39
N LEU A 154 5.02 -10.44 -4.14
CA LEU A 154 5.58 -9.18 -3.65
C LEU A 154 6.81 -8.75 -4.48
N ASN A 155 7.72 -9.68 -4.79
CA ASN A 155 8.89 -9.40 -5.62
C ASN A 155 8.47 -8.88 -7.00
N TRP A 156 7.50 -9.52 -7.65
CA TRP A 156 6.98 -9.07 -8.94
C TRP A 156 6.35 -7.68 -8.87
N VAL A 157 5.55 -7.40 -7.83
CA VAL A 157 4.91 -6.09 -7.63
C VAL A 157 5.95 -4.98 -7.44
N ILE A 158 6.95 -5.20 -6.60
CA ILE A 158 8.01 -4.22 -6.32
C ILE A 158 8.91 -4.02 -7.55
N GLN A 159 9.33 -5.11 -8.22
CA GLN A 159 10.17 -5.00 -9.40
C GLN A 159 9.46 -4.24 -10.53
N SER A 160 8.19 -4.56 -10.79
CA SER A 160 7.36 -3.85 -11.77
C SER A 160 7.25 -2.35 -11.48
N TYR A 161 7.38 -1.94 -10.22
CA TYR A 161 7.43 -0.53 -9.87
C TYR A 161 8.75 0.11 -10.26
N TYR A 162 9.86 -0.48 -9.85
CA TYR A 162 11.19 0.06 -10.10
C TYR A 162 11.51 0.12 -11.60
N ASP A 163 11.00 -0.82 -12.39
CA ASP A 163 11.13 -0.79 -13.86
C ASP A 163 10.45 0.45 -14.48
N GLU A 164 9.44 1.02 -13.83
CA GLU A 164 8.70 2.21 -14.28
C GLU A 164 9.07 3.51 -13.58
N PHE A 165 9.77 3.41 -12.44
CA PHE A 165 10.11 4.53 -11.58
C PHE A 165 11.26 5.35 -12.17
N LYS A 166 11.05 6.66 -12.34
CA LYS A 166 12.03 7.59 -12.93
C LYS A 166 12.66 8.47 -11.86
N PRO A 167 13.86 9.04 -12.10
CA PRO A 167 14.56 9.86 -11.09
C PRO A 167 13.76 11.03 -10.51
N ASP A 168 12.89 11.66 -11.31
CA ASP A 168 12.08 12.81 -10.89
C ASP A 168 10.68 12.42 -10.37
N ASP A 169 10.42 11.12 -10.20
CA ASP A 169 9.12 10.65 -9.75
C ASP A 169 8.99 10.72 -8.23
N GLU A 170 7.82 11.17 -7.77
CA GLU A 170 7.38 10.92 -6.41
C GLU A 170 6.96 9.45 -6.24
N PRO A 171 7.23 8.83 -5.08
CA PRO A 171 6.96 7.41 -4.82
C PRO A 171 5.47 7.12 -4.60
N THR A 172 4.71 7.18 -5.69
CA THR A 172 3.25 7.13 -5.69
C THR A 172 2.71 5.95 -6.49
N LEU A 173 1.44 5.58 -6.25
CA LEU A 173 0.75 4.50 -6.97
C LEU A 173 0.58 4.77 -8.46
N SER A 174 0.48 6.04 -8.85
CA SER A 174 0.25 6.45 -10.24
C SER A 174 1.35 6.00 -11.20
N VAL A 175 2.56 5.71 -10.69
CA VAL A 175 3.68 5.16 -11.47
C VAL A 175 3.28 3.85 -12.16
N TYR A 176 2.58 2.95 -11.46
CA TYR A 176 2.08 1.69 -12.04
C TYR A 176 1.08 1.90 -13.17
N LEU A 177 0.31 2.98 -13.11
CA LEU A 177 -0.90 3.16 -13.91
C LEU A 177 -0.72 4.14 -15.08
N ARG A 178 0.52 4.53 -15.38
CA ARG A 178 0.80 5.45 -16.48
C ARG A 178 0.30 4.87 -17.80
N PRO A 179 -0.26 5.68 -18.71
CA PRO A 179 -0.69 5.21 -20.02
C PRO A 179 0.42 4.53 -20.85
N THR A 180 1.68 4.90 -20.61
CA THR A 180 2.86 4.36 -21.29
C THR A 180 3.59 3.28 -20.47
N SER A 181 3.04 2.86 -19.33
CA SER A 181 3.69 1.87 -18.47
C SER A 181 3.74 0.51 -19.15
N SER A 182 4.88 -0.17 -19.00
CA SER A 182 5.12 -1.53 -19.45
C SER A 182 4.66 -2.60 -18.46
N VAL A 183 4.14 -2.20 -17.30
CA VAL A 183 3.60 -3.10 -16.27
C VAL A 183 2.46 -3.92 -16.85
N ASP A 184 2.45 -5.21 -16.51
CA ASP A 184 1.37 -6.13 -16.90
C ASP A 184 -0.02 -5.55 -16.59
N LEU A 185 -0.91 -5.59 -17.58
CA LEU A 185 -2.26 -5.04 -17.47
C LEU A 185 -3.07 -5.71 -16.35
N GLY A 186 -2.80 -6.99 -16.05
CA GLY A 186 -3.39 -7.68 -14.91
C GLY A 186 -3.00 -7.04 -13.58
N LEU A 187 -1.72 -6.75 -13.38
CA LEU A 187 -1.23 -6.03 -12.20
C LEU A 187 -1.79 -4.61 -12.13
N GLN A 188 -1.74 -3.86 -13.23
CA GLN A 188 -2.30 -2.51 -13.28
C GLN A 188 -3.78 -2.52 -12.90
N ALA A 189 -4.56 -3.46 -13.44
CA ALA A 189 -5.97 -3.60 -13.13
C ALA A 189 -6.20 -3.94 -11.65
N LEU A 190 -5.39 -4.85 -11.07
CA LEU A 190 -5.47 -5.17 -9.64
C LEU A 190 -5.21 -3.93 -8.78
N ILE A 191 -4.13 -3.19 -9.06
CA ILE A 191 -3.81 -1.95 -8.36
C ILE A 191 -4.93 -0.92 -8.53
N ALA A 192 -5.50 -0.79 -9.72
CA ALA A 192 -6.61 0.11 -9.98
C ALA A 192 -7.87 -0.26 -9.18
N GLU A 193 -8.19 -1.55 -9.05
CA GLU A 193 -9.31 -1.99 -8.20
C GLU A 193 -9.07 -1.73 -6.71
N LEU A 194 -7.82 -1.86 -6.25
CA LEU A 194 -7.47 -1.54 -4.86
C LEU A 194 -7.50 -0.03 -4.58
N ALA A 195 -7.08 0.79 -5.53
CA ALA A 195 -7.05 2.25 -5.40
C ALA A 195 -8.44 2.90 -5.54
N ALA A 196 -9.41 2.19 -6.14
CA ALA A 196 -10.74 2.73 -6.33
C ALA A 196 -11.43 3.07 -5.00
N PRO A 197 -12.07 4.23 -4.88
CA PRO A 197 -12.69 4.63 -3.63
C PRO A 197 -14.03 3.90 -3.42
N ILE A 198 -13.98 2.74 -2.76
CA ILE A 198 -15.13 1.83 -2.60
C ILE A 198 -16.28 2.48 -1.80
N PHE A 199 -16.01 3.48 -0.95
CA PHE A 199 -17.01 4.02 0.00
C PHE A 199 -17.41 5.48 -0.21
N HIS A 200 -17.06 6.09 -1.34
CA HIS A 200 -17.62 7.40 -1.66
C HIS A 200 -19.04 7.22 -2.24
N ARG A 201 -20.06 7.35 -1.38
CA ARG A 201 -21.50 7.27 -1.73
C ARG A 201 -21.93 8.15 -2.92
N ASN A 202 -21.09 9.11 -3.32
CA ASN A 202 -21.34 10.03 -4.42
C ASN A 202 -20.44 9.79 -5.65
N ASN A 203 -19.64 8.72 -5.67
CA ASN A 203 -18.80 8.42 -6.83
C ASN A 203 -19.58 7.63 -7.89
N ARG A 204 -20.17 8.36 -8.83
CA ARG A 204 -20.98 7.79 -9.90
C ARG A 204 -20.15 7.04 -10.92
N TRP A 205 -18.84 7.27 -10.99
CA TRP A 205 -17.96 6.46 -11.82
C TRP A 205 -17.89 5.01 -11.33
N GLU A 206 -17.85 4.78 -10.01
CA GLU A 206 -17.89 3.41 -9.46
C GLU A 206 -19.20 2.71 -9.82
N GLU A 207 -20.33 3.43 -9.79
CA GLU A 207 -21.61 2.88 -10.28
C GLU A 207 -21.51 2.47 -11.75
N GLU A 208 -20.92 3.30 -12.61
CA GLU A 208 -20.73 2.97 -14.03
C GLU A 208 -19.83 1.74 -14.21
N PHE A 209 -18.72 1.61 -13.46
CA PHE A 209 -17.86 0.43 -13.51
C PHE A 209 -18.55 -0.83 -12.97
N MET A 210 -19.37 -0.73 -11.91
CA MET A 210 -20.22 -1.86 -11.47
C MET A 210 -21.17 -2.32 -12.58
N PHE A 211 -21.84 -1.39 -13.27
CA PHE A 211 -22.69 -1.72 -14.42
C PHE A 211 -21.89 -2.29 -15.58
N TYR A 212 -20.66 -1.83 -15.80
CA TYR A 212 -19.76 -2.38 -16.80
C TYR A 212 -19.50 -3.87 -16.51
N THR A 213 -19.03 -4.19 -15.31
CA THR A 213 -18.75 -5.57 -14.87
C THR A 213 -19.97 -6.48 -14.95
N LEU A 214 -21.15 -6.01 -14.53
CA LEU A 214 -22.40 -6.76 -14.68
C LEU A 214 -22.76 -7.01 -16.15
N SER A 215 -22.57 -6.01 -17.02
CA SER A 215 -22.86 -6.14 -18.46
C SER A 215 -21.94 -7.16 -19.12
N ILE A 216 -20.66 -7.23 -18.72
CA ILE A 216 -19.72 -8.24 -19.23
C ILE A 216 -20.23 -9.66 -18.90
N LYS A 217 -20.70 -9.90 -17.67
CA LYS A 217 -21.22 -11.21 -17.25
C LYS A 217 -22.41 -11.69 -18.09
N LEU A 218 -23.19 -10.75 -18.64
CA LEU A 218 -24.38 -11.01 -19.45
C LEU A 218 -24.11 -11.21 -20.95
N LEU A 219 -22.86 -11.07 -21.41
CA LEU A 219 -22.51 -11.34 -22.80
C LEU A 219 -22.71 -12.82 -23.15
N ALA A 220 -23.04 -13.10 -24.41
CA ALA A 220 -23.46 -14.42 -24.86
C ALA A 220 -22.30 -15.43 -24.90
N THR A 221 -21.13 -15.00 -25.39
CA THR A 221 -19.97 -15.88 -25.61
C THR A 221 -18.80 -15.57 -24.69
N GLN A 222 -17.93 -16.57 -24.46
CA GLN A 222 -16.71 -16.37 -23.66
C GLN A 222 -15.73 -15.41 -24.35
N GLU A 223 -15.59 -15.49 -25.68
CA GLU A 223 -14.71 -14.59 -26.45
C GLU A 223 -15.13 -13.12 -26.31
N GLU A 224 -16.45 -12.84 -26.33
CA GLU A 224 -16.97 -11.50 -26.06
C GLU A 224 -16.68 -11.05 -24.63
N LYS A 225 -16.83 -11.94 -23.64
CA LYS A 225 -16.51 -11.66 -22.23
C LYS A 225 -15.04 -11.30 -22.06
N ASP A 226 -14.15 -12.09 -22.64
CA ASP A 226 -12.70 -11.89 -22.51
C ASP A 226 -12.27 -10.58 -23.17
N ARG A 227 -12.74 -10.30 -24.40
CA ARG A 227 -12.47 -9.01 -25.07
C ARG A 227 -13.00 -7.83 -24.27
N ALA A 228 -14.23 -7.91 -23.77
CA ALA A 228 -14.84 -6.84 -22.98
C ALA A 228 -14.14 -6.64 -21.63
N LEU A 229 -13.67 -7.73 -21.00
CA LEU A 229 -12.89 -7.69 -19.76
C LEU A 229 -11.52 -7.03 -19.97
N GLN A 230 -10.82 -7.35 -21.06
CA GLN A 230 -9.55 -6.69 -21.39
C GLN A 230 -9.74 -5.18 -21.60
N GLN A 231 -10.82 -4.78 -22.28
CA GLN A 231 -11.13 -3.36 -22.45
C GLN A 231 -11.51 -2.69 -21.12
N TYR A 232 -12.31 -3.36 -20.30
CA TYR A 232 -12.65 -2.89 -18.95
C TYR A 232 -11.40 -2.61 -18.11
N LYS A 233 -10.41 -3.52 -18.12
CA LYS A 233 -9.15 -3.34 -17.39
C LYS A 233 -8.43 -2.06 -17.83
N LYS A 234 -8.28 -1.85 -19.14
CA LYS A 234 -7.66 -0.63 -19.69
C LYS A 234 -8.41 0.64 -19.27
N ASP A 235 -9.73 0.61 -19.40
CA ASP A 235 -10.62 1.71 -19.04
C ASP A 235 -10.55 2.04 -17.55
N ARG A 236 -10.47 1.00 -16.69
CA ARG A 236 -10.35 1.11 -15.24
C ARG A 236 -9.00 1.71 -14.83
N VAL A 237 -7.90 1.17 -15.36
CA VAL A 237 -6.54 1.68 -15.13
C VAL A 237 -6.47 3.16 -15.49
N LYS A 238 -6.96 3.53 -16.67
CA LYS A 238 -6.98 4.91 -17.14
C LYS A 238 -7.75 5.83 -16.21
N TYR A 239 -8.98 5.46 -15.83
CA TYR A 239 -9.80 6.24 -14.91
C TYR A 239 -9.10 6.43 -13.56
N VAL A 240 -8.55 5.36 -12.98
CA VAL A 240 -7.89 5.46 -11.68
C VAL A 240 -6.63 6.31 -11.76
N TYR A 241 -5.81 6.18 -12.80
CA TYR A 241 -4.66 7.06 -13.03
C TYR A 241 -5.07 8.54 -13.03
N GLN A 242 -6.11 8.89 -13.80
CA GLN A 242 -6.64 10.26 -13.84
C GLN A 242 -7.18 10.71 -12.49
N SER A 243 -7.84 9.82 -11.73
CA SER A 243 -8.35 10.13 -10.39
C SER A 243 -7.21 10.41 -9.40
N LEU A 244 -6.18 9.57 -9.40
CA LEU A 244 -5.03 9.67 -8.50
C LEU A 244 -4.17 10.91 -8.78
N THR A 245 -4.15 11.37 -10.04
CA THR A 245 -3.43 12.56 -10.48
C THR A 245 -4.28 13.84 -10.48
N GLY A 246 -5.52 13.77 -9.97
CA GLY A 246 -6.42 14.94 -9.85
C GLY A 246 -6.97 15.47 -11.18
N GLN A 247 -6.91 14.68 -12.25
CA GLN A 247 -7.36 15.07 -13.59
C GLN A 247 -8.87 14.91 -13.80
N ILE A 248 -9.58 14.16 -12.95
CA ILE A 248 -11.03 13.99 -13.07
C ILE A 248 -11.76 15.18 -12.44
N LYS A 249 -12.32 16.04 -13.30
CA LYS A 249 -13.05 17.25 -12.91
C LYS A 249 -14.57 17.06 -12.86
N SER A 250 -15.11 15.97 -13.41
CA SER A 250 -16.56 15.78 -13.53
C SER A 250 -17.03 14.34 -13.26
N GLN A 251 -18.25 14.23 -12.76
CA GLN A 251 -18.95 12.98 -12.48
C GLN A 251 -19.96 12.70 -13.59
N PRO A 252 -20.22 11.43 -13.96
CA PRO A 252 -21.20 11.10 -14.98
C PRO A 252 -22.62 11.50 -14.52
N PRO A 253 -23.54 11.75 -15.46
CA PRO A 253 -24.93 12.01 -15.11
C PRO A 253 -25.53 10.82 -14.33
N ARG A 254 -26.34 11.12 -13.31
CA ARG A 254 -27.03 10.08 -12.51
C ARG A 254 -27.91 9.24 -13.44
N ARG A 255 -27.83 7.91 -13.31
CA ARG A 255 -28.74 7.01 -14.04
C ARG A 255 -30.17 7.21 -13.52
N LYS A 256 -31.15 7.27 -14.44
CA LYS A 256 -32.58 7.32 -14.09
C LYS A 256 -33.01 5.95 -13.57
N VAL A 257 -33.70 5.90 -12.43
CA VAL A 257 -34.11 4.66 -11.74
C VAL A 257 -35.21 3.92 -12.50
N ASP A 258 -36.03 4.61 -13.30
CA ASP A 258 -37.33 4.10 -13.76
C ASP A 258 -37.40 3.52 -15.18
N LYS A 259 -36.32 2.95 -15.70
CA LYS A 259 -36.45 2.11 -16.90
C LYS A 259 -35.64 0.84 -16.68
N THR A 260 -36.35 -0.28 -16.52
CA THR A 260 -35.81 -1.61 -16.79
C THR A 260 -34.89 -1.48 -18.00
N ALA A 261 -33.62 -1.80 -17.81
CA ALA A 261 -32.58 -1.55 -18.81
C ALA A 261 -32.86 -2.43 -20.04
N SER A 262 -33.72 -1.96 -20.94
CA SER A 262 -34.13 -2.66 -22.17
C SER A 262 -33.06 -2.61 -23.27
N GLY A 263 -31.79 -2.42 -22.89
CA GLY A 263 -30.66 -2.35 -23.81
C GLY A 263 -29.81 -3.60 -23.71
N SER A 264 -29.33 -4.10 -24.85
CA SER A 264 -28.38 -5.21 -24.88
C SER A 264 -27.11 -4.86 -24.08
N PRO A 265 -26.42 -5.84 -23.46
CA PRO A 265 -25.21 -5.61 -22.68
C PRO A 265 -24.12 -4.86 -23.45
N GLU A 266 -23.97 -5.13 -24.75
CA GLU A 266 -23.01 -4.47 -25.64
C GLU A 266 -23.32 -2.97 -25.78
N ARG A 267 -24.60 -2.61 -25.87
CA ARG A 267 -25.03 -1.22 -25.96
C ARG A 267 -24.72 -0.46 -24.67
N LEU A 268 -24.85 -1.11 -23.51
CA LEU A 268 -24.49 -0.54 -22.23
C LEU A 268 -22.97 -0.33 -22.11
N ILE A 269 -22.18 -1.34 -22.48
CA ILE A 269 -20.70 -1.26 -22.52
C ILE A 269 -20.25 -0.09 -23.40
N LYS A 270 -20.74 -0.03 -24.65
CA LYS A 270 -20.40 1.07 -25.58
C LYS A 270 -20.79 2.44 -25.04
N LYS A 271 -21.91 2.54 -24.32
CA LYS A 271 -22.36 3.79 -23.67
C LYS A 271 -21.40 4.23 -22.56
N ILE A 272 -20.93 3.30 -21.72
CA ILE A 272 -19.97 3.58 -20.65
C ILE A 272 -18.62 4.03 -21.26
N GLN A 273 -18.10 3.28 -22.24
CA GLN A 273 -16.87 3.63 -22.97
C GLN A 273 -16.93 5.01 -23.64
N LYS A 274 -18.10 5.40 -24.17
CA LYS A 274 -18.29 6.74 -24.74
C LYS A 274 -18.19 7.83 -23.67
N LYS A 275 -18.71 7.60 -22.47
CA LYS A 275 -18.57 8.54 -21.35
C LYS A 275 -17.12 8.65 -20.91
N LEU A 276 -16.40 7.53 -20.79
CA LEU A 276 -14.99 7.54 -20.41
C LEU A 276 -14.13 8.34 -21.39
N ARG A 277 -14.36 8.19 -22.70
CA ARG A 277 -13.69 9.00 -23.72
C ARG A 277 -13.95 10.50 -23.57
N SER A 278 -15.11 10.91 -23.05
CA SER A 278 -15.38 12.34 -22.82
C SER A 278 -14.55 12.95 -21.69
N LEU A 279 -13.99 12.14 -20.78
CA LEU A 279 -13.04 12.63 -19.77
C LEU A 279 -11.73 13.13 -20.42
N GLU A 280 -11.36 12.58 -21.56
CA GLU A 280 -10.11 12.89 -22.27
C GLU A 280 -10.13 14.31 -22.84
N LEU A 281 -11.27 14.72 -23.42
CA LEU A 281 -11.43 16.03 -24.08
C LEU A 281 -11.41 17.21 -23.10
N SER A 282 -11.60 16.96 -21.81
CA SER A 282 -11.59 17.97 -20.76
C SER A 282 -10.25 18.12 -20.03
N ALA A 283 -9.27 17.25 -20.35
CA ALA A 283 -7.93 17.24 -19.76
C ALA A 283 -6.85 17.80 -20.71
N SER A 284 -7.24 18.18 -21.94
CA SER A 284 -6.42 18.93 -22.90
C SER A 284 -6.51 20.42 -22.64
#